data_AF-A0A521Q834-F1
#
_entry.id   AF-A0A521Q834-F1
#
_cell.length_a   1.000
_cell.length_b   1.000
_cell.length_c   1.000
_cell.angle_alpha   90.00
_cell.angle_beta   90.00
_cell.angle_gamma   90.00
#
_symmetry.space_group_name_H-M   'P 1'
#
loop_
_entity.id
_entity.type
_entity.pdbx_description
1 polymer ?
#
loop_
_entity_poly.entity_id
_entity_poly.type
_entity_poly.pdbx_seq_one_letter_code
_entity_poly.pdbx_strand_id
1 'polypeptide(L)'
;VSDKFIEAVFMVMAACAPDSKVWCGRHTFQILTKRPERMRDFILKHKFPSGETLAENPLTNVWLGVSVENQATADQRVPILLEMPAAVRFLSCEPLLGPIELLTWLEPQQEVDGDYRPAYSQFDSIDWVICGGESGPKARSMHPDWARSLRDQCGQAGVPFFFKQWGEWAPKEQWFMVPADLHRFQDGQEMFRVGKFRAGRLLDEMEWDEMPGLHRERTSV
;
A
#
# COMPACT_ATOMS: atom_id res chain seq x y z
N VAL A 1 -7.54 -2.37 -20.95
CA VAL A 1 -6.16 -1.98 -21.35
C VAL A 1 -5.49 -3.20 -21.94
N SER A 2 -4.91 -3.11 -23.13
CA SER A 2 -4.25 -4.24 -23.81
C SER A 2 -2.90 -4.56 -23.18
N ASP A 3 -2.47 -5.82 -23.26
CA ASP A 3 -1.13 -6.23 -22.80
C ASP A 3 -0.03 -5.44 -23.51
N LYS A 4 -0.16 -5.19 -24.81
CA LYS A 4 0.79 -4.38 -25.58
C LYS A 4 0.99 -2.98 -25.03
N PHE A 5 -0.07 -2.36 -24.52
CA PHE A 5 0.04 -1.04 -23.89
C PHE A 5 0.75 -1.14 -22.53
N ILE A 6 0.39 -2.13 -21.71
CA ILE A 6 1.02 -2.35 -20.40
C ILE A 6 2.50 -2.65 -20.57
N GLU A 7 2.88 -3.50 -21.53
CA GLU A 7 4.26 -3.77 -21.92
C GLU A 7 5.01 -2.48 -22.25
N ALA A 8 4.46 -1.64 -23.13
CA ALA A 8 5.10 -0.37 -23.49
C ALA A 8 5.35 0.53 -22.28
N VAL A 9 4.44 0.55 -21.31
CA VAL A 9 4.61 1.29 -20.05
C VAL A 9 5.76 0.70 -19.21
N PHE A 10 5.80 -0.63 -19.03
CA PHE A 10 6.88 -1.29 -18.29
C PHE A 10 8.25 -1.12 -18.97
N MET A 11 8.30 -1.07 -20.30
CA MET A 11 9.55 -0.79 -21.03
C MET A 11 10.09 0.61 -20.73
N VAL A 12 9.21 1.61 -20.55
CA VAL A 12 9.62 2.96 -20.10
C VAL A 12 10.12 2.93 -18.66
N MET A 13 9.43 2.20 -17.77
CA MET A 13 9.84 2.06 -16.37
C MET A 13 11.21 1.39 -16.26
N ALA A 14 11.46 0.35 -17.05
CA ALA A 14 12.74 -0.34 -17.14
C ALA A 14 13.85 0.59 -17.66
N ALA A 15 13.56 1.44 -18.65
CA ALA A 15 14.54 2.42 -19.15
C ALA A 15 14.96 3.45 -18.08
N CYS A 16 14.14 3.68 -17.05
CA CYS A 16 14.42 4.55 -15.91
C CYS A 16 15.05 3.82 -14.70
N ALA A 17 15.33 2.51 -14.83
CA ALA A 17 15.93 1.73 -13.75
C ALA A 17 17.38 2.20 -13.47
N PRO A 18 17.87 2.11 -12.22
CA PRO A 18 19.19 2.60 -11.84
C PRO A 18 20.36 1.97 -12.61
N ASP A 19 20.19 0.74 -13.06
CA ASP A 19 21.11 -0.10 -13.82
C ASP A 19 20.91 -0.03 -15.34
N SER A 20 19.90 0.72 -15.80
CA SER A 20 19.66 0.97 -17.22
C SER A 20 20.82 1.72 -17.87
N LYS A 21 21.22 1.27 -19.06
CA LYS A 21 22.22 1.96 -19.91
C LYS A 21 21.62 3.15 -20.67
N VAL A 22 20.31 3.34 -20.60
CA VAL A 22 19.59 4.45 -21.24
C VAL A 22 19.44 5.59 -20.24
N TRP A 23 19.87 6.80 -20.61
CA TRP A 23 19.72 7.96 -19.74
C TRP A 23 18.27 8.46 -19.77
N CYS A 24 17.44 8.02 -18.82
CA CYS A 24 16.04 8.43 -18.68
C CYS A 24 15.71 9.02 -17.29
N GLY A 25 16.74 9.32 -16.48
CA GLY A 25 16.58 9.69 -15.07
C GLY A 25 16.27 8.48 -14.18
N ARG A 26 16.66 8.56 -12.91
CA ARG A 26 16.37 7.51 -11.92
C ARG A 26 15.01 7.77 -11.30
N HIS A 27 14.03 6.93 -11.60
CA HIS A 27 12.67 7.04 -11.09
C HIS A 27 12.20 5.75 -10.46
N THR A 28 11.49 5.87 -9.33
CA THR A 28 10.73 4.78 -8.71
C THR A 28 9.27 4.94 -9.09
N PHE A 29 8.65 3.86 -9.56
CA PHE A 29 7.24 3.83 -9.96
C PHE A 29 6.41 3.01 -8.98
N GLN A 30 5.26 3.54 -8.60
CA GLN A 30 4.27 2.82 -7.79
C GLN A 30 3.10 2.41 -8.69
N ILE A 31 2.84 1.11 -8.79
CA ILE A 31 1.69 0.57 -9.50
C ILE A 31 0.65 0.16 -8.47
N LEU A 32 -0.47 0.88 -8.43
CA LEU A 32 -1.58 0.63 -7.51
C LEU A 32 -2.80 0.12 -8.29
N THR A 33 -3.43 -0.97 -7.82
CA THR A 33 -4.63 -1.52 -8.48
C THR A 33 -5.68 -2.05 -7.49
N LYS A 34 -6.94 -2.06 -7.94
CA LYS A 34 -8.06 -2.79 -7.28
C LYS A 34 -8.35 -4.14 -7.95
N ARG A 35 -7.59 -4.50 -8.99
CA ARG A 35 -7.74 -5.72 -9.79
C ARG A 35 -6.42 -6.50 -9.78
N PRO A 36 -6.00 -7.03 -8.62
CA PRO A 36 -4.70 -7.67 -8.48
C PRO A 36 -4.55 -8.91 -9.36
N GLU A 37 -5.63 -9.61 -9.70
CA GLU A 37 -5.61 -10.79 -10.57
C GLU A 37 -5.04 -10.45 -11.95
N ARG A 38 -5.44 -9.29 -12.49
CA ARG A 38 -4.97 -8.80 -13.78
C ARG A 38 -3.49 -8.42 -13.76
N MET A 39 -3.05 -7.82 -12.66
CA MET A 39 -1.64 -7.49 -12.45
C MET A 39 -0.82 -8.78 -12.33
N ARG A 40 -1.27 -9.72 -11.50
CA ARG A 40 -0.64 -11.03 -11.33
C ARG A 40 -0.49 -11.78 -12.65
N ASP A 41 -1.57 -11.93 -13.41
CA ASP A 41 -1.51 -12.63 -14.69
C ASP A 41 -0.49 -11.98 -15.64
N PHE A 42 -0.38 -10.65 -15.64
CA PHE A 42 0.63 -9.96 -16.42
C PHE A 42 2.05 -10.23 -15.90
N ILE A 43 2.29 -10.01 -14.61
CA ILE A 43 3.61 -10.19 -13.98
C ILE A 43 4.14 -11.62 -14.16
N LEU A 44 3.28 -12.63 -13.95
CA LEU A 44 3.68 -14.04 -13.96
C LEU A 44 3.75 -14.66 -15.37
N LYS A 45 2.97 -14.16 -16.35
CA LYS A 45 2.78 -14.87 -17.63
C LYS A 45 3.21 -14.08 -18.86
N HIS A 46 3.24 -12.75 -18.78
CA HIS A 46 3.60 -11.93 -19.95
C HIS A 46 5.10 -11.97 -20.20
N LYS A 47 5.49 -12.45 -21.38
CA LYS A 47 6.89 -12.43 -21.83
C LYS A 47 7.18 -11.14 -22.59
N PHE A 48 8.21 -10.44 -22.14
CA PHE A 48 8.74 -9.27 -22.84
C PHE A 48 9.53 -9.71 -24.08
N PRO A 49 9.90 -8.79 -24.99
CA PRO A 49 10.75 -9.10 -26.15
C PRO A 49 12.09 -9.76 -25.80
N SER A 50 12.57 -9.62 -24.57
CA SER A 50 13.75 -10.33 -24.04
C SER A 50 13.53 -11.85 -23.84
N GLY A 51 12.28 -12.30 -23.78
CA GLY A 51 11.88 -13.70 -23.52
C GLY A 51 11.56 -14.02 -22.05
N GLU A 52 11.92 -13.09 -21.14
CA GLU A 52 11.69 -13.17 -19.70
C GLU A 52 10.35 -12.54 -19.28
N THR A 53 9.82 -12.99 -18.16
CA THR A 53 8.69 -12.39 -17.43
C THR A 53 9.19 -11.45 -16.33
N LEU A 54 8.31 -10.60 -15.80
CA LEU A 54 8.63 -9.78 -14.62
C LEU A 54 8.75 -10.62 -13.33
N ALA A 55 8.24 -11.85 -13.32
CA ALA A 55 8.47 -12.78 -12.22
C ALA A 55 9.90 -13.33 -12.21
N GLU A 56 10.47 -13.60 -13.39
CA GLU A 56 11.84 -14.07 -13.56
C GLU A 56 12.85 -12.93 -13.35
N ASN A 57 12.53 -11.72 -13.81
CA ASN A 57 13.39 -10.55 -13.70
C ASN A 57 12.61 -9.30 -13.25
N PRO A 58 12.32 -9.17 -11.93
CA PRO A 58 11.56 -8.05 -11.40
C PRO A 58 12.33 -6.73 -11.52
N LEU A 59 11.65 -5.67 -11.95
CA LEU A 59 12.25 -4.34 -12.00
C LEU A 59 12.39 -3.75 -10.59
N THR A 60 13.63 -3.46 -10.19
CA THR A 60 13.97 -2.98 -8.84
C THR A 60 13.40 -1.59 -8.51
N ASN A 61 13.06 -0.81 -9.54
CA ASN A 61 12.47 0.52 -9.40
C ASN A 61 10.94 0.53 -9.59
N VAL A 62 10.29 -0.63 -9.62
CA VAL A 62 8.83 -0.75 -9.71
C VAL A 62 8.28 -1.41 -8.44
N TRP A 63 7.39 -0.68 -7.77
CA TRP A 63 6.72 -1.11 -6.54
C TRP A 63 5.29 -1.50 -6.87
N LEU A 64 4.85 -2.65 -6.36
CA LEU A 64 3.52 -3.20 -6.62
C LEU A 64 2.64 -3.01 -5.39
N GLY A 65 1.42 -2.55 -5.60
CA GLY A 65 0.49 -2.37 -4.50
C GLY A 65 -0.96 -2.57 -4.87
N VAL A 66 -1.75 -2.84 -3.84
CA VAL A 66 -3.20 -3.02 -3.94
C VAL A 66 -3.92 -2.05 -3.03
N SER A 67 -5.07 -1.55 -3.47
CA SER A 67 -5.95 -0.81 -2.56
C SER A 67 -6.72 -1.80 -1.68
N VAL A 68 -6.82 -1.53 -0.39
CA VAL A 68 -7.59 -2.33 0.58
C VAL A 68 -8.41 -1.39 1.44
N GLU A 69 -9.70 -1.27 1.14
CA GLU A 69 -10.56 -0.30 1.84
C GLU A 69 -11.07 -0.82 3.19
N ASN A 70 -11.06 -2.14 3.42
CA ASN A 70 -11.50 -2.81 4.66
C ASN A 70 -10.96 -4.25 4.71
N GLN A 71 -11.21 -4.97 5.81
CA GLN A 71 -10.74 -6.36 6.00
C GLN A 71 -11.12 -7.28 4.83
N ALA A 72 -12.38 -7.26 4.36
CA ALA A 72 -12.81 -8.15 3.28
C ALA A 72 -12.01 -7.94 1.98
N THR A 73 -11.68 -6.68 1.65
CA THR A 73 -10.82 -6.39 0.50
C THR A 73 -9.34 -6.72 0.76
N ALA A 74 -8.89 -6.67 2.02
CA ALA A 74 -7.55 -7.10 2.39
C ALA A 74 -7.41 -8.62 2.25
N ASP A 75 -8.33 -9.39 2.84
CA ASP A 75 -8.40 -10.85 2.74
C ASP A 75 -8.42 -11.33 1.28
N GLN A 76 -9.12 -10.59 0.41
CA GLN A 76 -9.18 -10.92 -1.01
C GLN A 76 -7.87 -10.59 -1.74
N ARG A 77 -7.28 -9.41 -1.51
CA ARG A 77 -6.28 -8.83 -2.44
C ARG A 77 -4.84 -8.99 -1.95
N VAL A 78 -4.61 -9.03 -0.65
CA VAL A 78 -3.26 -9.17 -0.07
C VAL A 78 -2.63 -10.51 -0.47
N PRO A 79 -3.32 -11.67 -0.38
CA PRO A 79 -2.74 -12.94 -0.81
C PRO A 79 -2.29 -12.92 -2.28
N ILE A 80 -3.11 -12.32 -3.17
CA ILE A 80 -2.77 -12.22 -4.60
C ILE A 80 -1.54 -11.33 -4.82
N LEU A 81 -1.37 -10.26 -4.03
CA LEU A 81 -0.17 -9.41 -4.09
C LEU A 81 1.09 -10.19 -3.70
N LEU A 82 1.00 -11.05 -2.69
CA LEU A 82 2.12 -11.87 -2.21
C LEU A 82 2.55 -12.93 -3.24
N GLU A 83 1.68 -13.35 -4.16
CA GLU A 83 2.03 -14.26 -5.27
C GLU A 83 3.01 -13.66 -6.29
N MET A 84 3.18 -12.33 -6.32
CA MET A 84 4.00 -11.63 -7.33
C MET A 84 5.35 -11.20 -6.75
N PRO A 85 6.48 -11.53 -7.41
CA PRO A 85 7.78 -10.91 -7.11
C PRO A 85 7.73 -9.39 -7.29
N ALA A 86 8.24 -8.64 -6.32
CA ALA A 86 8.27 -7.18 -6.33
C ALA A 86 9.45 -6.67 -5.49
N ALA A 87 10.00 -5.52 -5.88
CA ALA A 87 11.03 -4.84 -5.09
C ALA A 87 10.47 -4.29 -3.77
N VAL A 88 9.22 -3.82 -3.80
CA VAL A 88 8.42 -3.38 -2.66
C VAL A 88 6.98 -3.79 -2.91
N ARG A 89 6.34 -4.38 -1.90
CA ARG A 89 4.88 -4.57 -1.83
C ARG A 89 4.27 -3.55 -0.90
N PHE A 90 3.29 -2.78 -1.39
CA PHE A 90 2.62 -1.80 -0.55
C PHE A 90 1.10 -1.97 -0.54
N LEU A 91 0.49 -1.62 0.58
CA LEU A 91 -0.96 -1.53 0.72
C LEU A 91 -1.37 -0.07 0.72
N SER A 92 -2.35 0.28 -0.11
CA SER A 92 -3.07 1.55 -0.01
C SER A 92 -4.39 1.31 0.70
N CYS A 93 -4.39 1.51 2.00
CA CYS A 93 -5.56 1.50 2.86
C CYS A 93 -6.39 2.78 2.64
N GLU A 94 -6.87 2.97 1.40
CA GLU A 94 -7.50 4.20 0.93
C GLU A 94 -8.67 3.99 -0.07
N PRO A 95 -9.82 4.66 0.15
CA PRO A 95 -10.21 5.22 1.45
C PRO A 95 -10.31 4.09 2.49
N LEU A 96 -9.88 4.33 3.72
CA LEU A 96 -10.09 3.38 4.81
C LEU A 96 -11.54 3.45 5.29
N LEU A 97 -12.30 2.37 5.05
CA LEU A 97 -13.74 2.26 5.26
C LEU A 97 -14.11 1.28 6.37
N GLY A 98 -13.13 0.68 7.02
CA GLY A 98 -13.30 -0.21 8.18
C GLY A 98 -11.95 -0.58 8.78
N PRO A 99 -11.95 -1.22 9.96
CA PRO A 99 -10.72 -1.73 10.55
C PRO A 99 -10.10 -2.81 9.67
N ILE A 100 -8.77 -2.93 9.73
CA ILE A 100 -7.99 -3.98 9.04
C ILE A 100 -6.93 -4.50 10.01
N GLU A 101 -6.90 -5.81 10.19
CA GLU A 101 -5.84 -6.54 10.87
C GLU A 101 -4.86 -7.05 9.81
N LEU A 102 -3.63 -6.54 9.86
CA LEU A 102 -2.56 -6.77 8.89
C LEU A 102 -1.41 -7.60 9.43
N LEU A 103 -1.26 -7.78 10.75
CA LEU A 103 -0.06 -8.38 11.36
C LEU A 103 0.39 -9.69 10.68
N THR A 104 -0.55 -10.58 10.34
CA THR A 104 -0.29 -11.85 9.62
C THR A 104 0.41 -11.68 8.25
N TRP A 105 0.30 -10.51 7.62
CA TRP A 105 0.95 -10.18 6.34
C TRP A 105 2.09 -9.17 6.48
N LEU A 106 2.28 -8.55 7.65
CA LEU A 106 3.39 -7.64 7.90
C LEU A 106 4.63 -8.39 8.41
N GLU A 107 4.42 -9.45 9.19
CA GLU A 107 5.49 -10.27 9.72
C GLU A 107 5.90 -11.35 8.70
N PRO A 108 7.20 -11.53 8.42
CA PRO A 108 7.66 -12.67 7.63
C PRO A 108 7.22 -13.96 8.31
N GLN A 109 6.57 -14.84 7.58
CA GLN A 109 6.23 -16.15 8.12
C GLN A 109 7.52 -16.94 8.37
N GLN A 110 7.72 -17.40 9.60
CA GLN A 110 8.86 -18.25 9.94
C GLN A 110 8.74 -19.59 9.20
N GLU A 111 9.85 -20.10 8.68
CA GLU A 111 9.93 -21.48 8.22
C GLU A 111 9.58 -22.40 9.40
N VAL A 112 8.48 -23.15 9.25
CA VAL A 112 8.15 -24.24 10.17
C VAL A 112 8.85 -25.47 9.60
N ASP A 113 9.71 -26.11 10.40
CA ASP A 113 10.50 -27.29 10.03
C ASP A 113 9.73 -28.26 9.12
N GLY A 114 10.16 -28.37 7.86
CA GLY A 114 9.66 -29.37 6.90
C GLY A 114 8.59 -28.91 5.90
N ASP A 115 8.13 -27.66 5.92
CA ASP A 115 7.25 -27.14 4.86
C ASP A 115 8.09 -26.61 3.69
N TYR A 116 8.15 -27.36 2.58
CA TYR A 116 8.85 -26.93 1.37
C TYR A 116 8.12 -25.72 0.77
N ARG A 117 8.64 -24.53 1.04
CA ARG A 117 8.17 -23.31 0.40
C ARG A 117 8.91 -23.09 -0.92
N PRO A 118 8.22 -22.74 -2.02
CA PRO A 118 8.87 -22.38 -3.26
C PRO A 118 9.88 -21.25 -3.05
N ALA A 119 10.98 -21.19 -3.82
CA ALA A 119 12.05 -20.19 -3.66
C ALA A 119 11.60 -18.71 -3.79
N TYR A 120 10.37 -18.45 -4.22
CA TYR A 120 9.76 -17.11 -4.18
C TYR A 120 9.08 -16.77 -2.84
N SER A 121 9.18 -17.62 -1.80
CA SER A 121 8.69 -17.34 -0.44
C SER A 121 9.58 -16.41 0.39
N GLN A 122 10.74 -16.01 -0.14
CA GLN A 122 11.54 -14.90 0.42
C GLN A 122 10.83 -13.53 0.36
N PHE A 123 9.59 -13.50 -0.09
CA PHE A 123 8.77 -12.34 -0.45
C PHE A 123 7.46 -12.23 0.37
N ASP A 124 7.37 -12.96 1.49
CA ASP A 124 6.13 -13.27 2.21
C ASP A 124 5.49 -12.12 3.02
N SER A 125 5.95 -10.88 2.86
CA SER A 125 5.45 -9.76 3.67
C SER A 125 5.17 -8.50 2.85
N ILE A 126 4.32 -7.65 3.41
CA ILE A 126 4.13 -6.26 2.99
C ILE A 126 5.29 -5.40 3.49
N ASP A 127 5.77 -4.51 2.64
CA ASP A 127 6.93 -3.64 2.91
C ASP A 127 6.52 -2.21 3.25
N TRP A 128 5.28 -1.79 2.98
CA TRP A 128 4.81 -0.43 3.24
C TRP A 128 3.28 -0.34 3.33
N VAL A 129 2.76 0.42 4.28
CA VAL A 129 1.32 0.66 4.44
C VAL A 129 1.03 2.16 4.35
N ILE A 130 0.13 2.52 3.45
CA ILE A 130 -0.38 3.88 3.23
C ILE A 130 -1.81 3.93 3.76
N CYS A 131 -2.13 4.87 4.65
CA CYS A 131 -3.46 5.07 5.21
C CYS A 131 -4.03 6.43 4.81
N GLY A 132 -5.31 6.48 4.46
CA GLY A 132 -5.97 7.74 4.14
C GLY A 132 -7.48 7.65 4.01
N GLY A 133 -8.16 8.76 4.34
CA GLY A 133 -9.61 8.88 4.26
C GLY A 133 -10.13 9.37 2.90
N GLU A 134 -11.44 9.25 2.70
CA GLU A 134 -12.11 9.57 1.44
C GLU A 134 -12.18 11.09 1.19
N SER A 135 -11.95 11.51 -0.05
CA SER A 135 -12.10 12.91 -0.48
C SER A 135 -13.31 13.09 -1.38
N GLY A 136 -13.86 14.31 -1.47
CA GLY A 136 -14.93 14.69 -2.38
C GLY A 136 -16.33 14.82 -1.76
N PRO A 137 -17.34 15.22 -2.56
CA PRO A 137 -18.65 15.66 -2.04
C PRO A 137 -19.46 14.61 -1.28
N LYS A 138 -19.12 13.32 -1.42
CA LYS A 138 -19.80 12.19 -0.76
C LYS A 138 -18.85 11.36 0.12
N ALA A 139 -17.72 11.95 0.51
CA ALA A 139 -16.74 11.28 1.34
C ALA A 139 -17.36 10.75 2.63
N ARG A 140 -17.06 9.50 2.97
CA ARG A 140 -17.33 8.92 4.28
C ARG A 140 -16.20 9.28 5.24
N SER A 141 -16.51 9.44 6.53
CA SER A 141 -15.47 9.63 7.53
C SER A 141 -14.79 8.31 7.84
N MET A 142 -13.48 8.36 7.99
CA MET A 142 -12.66 7.27 8.53
C MET A 142 -12.65 7.36 10.06
N HIS A 143 -12.79 6.24 10.76
CA HIS A 143 -12.64 6.23 12.21
C HIS A 143 -11.17 6.50 12.60
N PRO A 144 -10.89 7.40 13.54
CA PRO A 144 -9.53 7.67 14.02
C PRO A 144 -8.77 6.42 14.47
N ASP A 145 -9.44 5.54 15.22
CA ASP A 145 -8.79 4.33 15.74
C ASP A 145 -8.42 3.32 14.65
N TRP A 146 -9.04 3.36 13.47
CA TRP A 146 -8.61 2.50 12.36
C TRP A 146 -7.23 2.94 11.84
N ALA A 147 -7.00 4.25 11.73
CA ALA A 147 -5.70 4.78 11.33
C ALA A 147 -4.62 4.55 12.40
N ARG A 148 -4.97 4.72 13.69
CA ARG A 148 -4.07 4.43 14.82
C ARG A 148 -3.71 2.95 14.89
N SER A 149 -4.68 2.06 14.72
CA SER A 149 -4.44 0.61 14.68
C SER A 149 -3.47 0.24 13.56
N LEU A 150 -3.65 0.75 12.34
CA LEU A 150 -2.71 0.50 11.24
C LEU A 150 -1.30 1.00 11.55
N ARG A 151 -1.17 2.21 12.11
CA ARG A 151 0.13 2.75 12.56
C ARG A 151 0.79 1.82 13.57
N ASP A 152 0.04 1.40 14.60
CA ASP A 152 0.58 0.60 15.70
C ASP A 152 0.98 -0.80 15.23
N GLN A 153 0.18 -1.43 14.36
CA GLN A 153 0.52 -2.71 13.72
C GLN A 153 1.79 -2.60 12.86
N CYS A 154 1.94 -1.51 12.11
CA CYS A 154 3.14 -1.24 11.31
C CYS A 154 4.37 -1.03 12.21
N GLY A 155 4.23 -0.26 13.28
CA GLY A 155 5.27 -0.05 14.28
C GLY A 155 5.69 -1.36 14.96
N GLN A 156 4.74 -2.22 15.31
CA GLN A 156 4.99 -3.55 15.86
C GLN A 156 5.81 -4.42 14.89
N ALA A 157 5.47 -4.42 13.60
CA ALA A 157 6.13 -5.25 12.59
C ALA A 157 7.41 -4.61 12.00
N GLY A 158 7.77 -3.38 12.38
CA GLY A 158 8.87 -2.64 11.75
C GLY A 158 8.64 -2.37 10.25
N VAL A 159 7.38 -2.22 9.85
CA VAL A 159 6.97 -1.88 8.49
C VAL A 159 6.69 -0.37 8.43
N PRO A 160 7.27 0.36 7.45
CA PRO A 160 6.99 1.78 7.26
C PRO A 160 5.49 2.08 7.18
N PHE A 161 5.06 3.14 7.88
CA PHE A 161 3.70 3.66 7.83
C PHE A 161 3.63 5.09 7.28
N PHE A 162 2.75 5.30 6.30
CA PHE A 162 2.47 6.61 5.72
C PHE A 162 1.02 7.01 5.94
N PHE A 163 0.78 8.03 6.76
CA PHE A 163 -0.53 8.65 6.89
C PHE A 163 -0.68 9.80 5.89
N LYS A 164 -1.44 9.55 4.83
CA LYS A 164 -1.58 10.52 3.75
C LYS A 164 -2.43 11.72 4.15
N GLN A 165 -3.63 11.45 4.67
CA GLN A 165 -4.61 12.47 5.06
C GLN A 165 -5.87 11.85 5.65
N TRP A 166 -6.68 12.67 6.32
CA TRP A 166 -8.01 12.29 6.78
C TRP A 166 -9.11 12.29 5.70
N GLY A 167 -8.88 12.91 4.55
CA GLY A 167 -9.94 13.13 3.55
C GLY A 167 -10.80 14.34 3.88
N GLU A 168 -12.13 14.33 3.68
CA GLU A 168 -12.99 15.50 3.97
C GLU A 168 -13.33 15.72 5.44
N TRP A 169 -13.07 14.72 6.28
CA TRP A 169 -13.48 14.65 7.68
C TRP A 169 -12.27 14.74 8.60
N ALA A 170 -12.42 15.28 9.81
CA ALA A 170 -11.36 15.29 10.82
C ALA A 170 -11.92 15.02 12.22
N PRO A 171 -11.11 14.47 13.15
CA PRO A 171 -11.54 14.25 14.54
C PRO A 171 -12.05 15.54 15.18
N LYS A 172 -13.23 15.48 15.81
CA LYS A 172 -13.89 16.66 16.40
C LYS A 172 -13.02 17.39 17.44
N GLU A 173 -12.23 16.65 18.22
CA GLU A 173 -11.36 17.22 19.27
C GLU A 173 -10.40 18.30 18.75
N GLN A 174 -10.07 18.27 17.46
CA GLN A 174 -9.15 19.22 16.82
C GLN A 174 -9.85 20.50 16.33
N TRP A 175 -11.18 20.63 16.48
CA TRP A 175 -11.98 21.69 15.87
C TRP A 175 -13.02 22.29 16.85
N PHE A 176 -12.76 23.52 17.32
CA PHE A 176 -13.62 24.25 18.27
C PHE A 176 -14.73 25.09 17.62
N MET A 177 -14.75 25.24 16.29
CA MET A 177 -15.81 25.93 15.56
C MET A 177 -16.69 24.93 14.82
N VAL A 178 -18.02 25.12 14.85
CA VAL A 178 -19.03 24.18 14.33
C VAL A 178 -19.00 24.08 12.79
N PRO A 179 -18.54 22.97 12.21
CA PRO A 179 -18.65 22.70 10.77
C PRO A 179 -20.07 22.19 10.46
N ALA A 180 -20.48 22.25 9.19
CA ALA A 180 -21.87 21.99 8.79
C ALA A 180 -22.35 20.55 9.06
N ASP A 181 -21.45 19.56 8.97
CA ASP A 181 -21.80 18.13 9.11
C ASP A 181 -20.98 17.47 10.23
N LEU A 182 -21.67 16.67 11.06
CA LEU A 182 -21.13 15.83 12.13
C LEU A 182 -21.49 14.37 11.85
N HIS A 183 -20.51 13.48 11.91
CA HIS A 183 -20.74 12.04 11.97
C HIS A 183 -20.32 11.52 13.34
N ARG A 184 -21.22 10.77 13.99
CA ARG A 184 -20.98 10.09 15.26
C ARG A 184 -20.96 8.58 15.02
N PHE A 185 -19.87 7.92 15.38
CA PHE A 185 -19.74 6.47 15.39
C PHE A 185 -20.43 5.85 16.62
N GLN A 186 -20.59 4.53 16.60
CA GLN A 186 -21.35 3.81 17.64
C GLN A 186 -20.72 3.88 19.03
N ASP A 187 -19.39 3.97 19.09
CA ASP A 187 -18.60 4.14 20.32
C ASP A 187 -18.57 5.59 20.84
N GLY A 188 -19.24 6.51 20.12
CA GLY A 188 -19.33 7.91 20.49
C GLY A 188 -18.27 8.80 19.84
N GLN A 189 -17.30 8.24 19.11
CA GLN A 189 -16.30 9.04 18.39
C GLN A 189 -16.98 9.94 17.36
N GLU A 190 -16.50 11.17 17.26
CA GLU A 190 -17.08 12.20 16.41
C GLU A 190 -16.09 12.72 15.39
N MET A 191 -16.57 12.88 14.16
CA MET A 191 -15.84 13.48 13.05
C MET A 191 -16.63 14.66 12.49
N PHE A 192 -15.95 15.77 12.25
CA PHE A 192 -16.53 16.89 11.54
C PHE A 192 -16.09 16.92 10.09
N ARG A 193 -17.01 17.34 9.21
CA ARG A 193 -16.67 17.63 7.83
C ARG A 193 -16.09 19.03 7.72
N VAL A 194 -14.77 19.10 7.60
CA VAL A 194 -14.01 20.36 7.59
C VAL A 194 -13.47 20.72 6.21
N GLY A 195 -13.52 19.78 5.26
CA GLY A 195 -12.96 19.93 3.93
C GLY A 195 -11.53 19.39 3.85
N LYS A 196 -11.17 18.74 2.74
CA LYS A 196 -9.87 18.07 2.54
C LYS A 196 -8.65 18.88 3.00
N PHE A 197 -8.57 20.13 2.56
CA PHE A 197 -7.42 20.99 2.86
C PHE A 197 -7.26 21.24 4.36
N ARG A 198 -8.39 21.41 5.07
CA ARG A 198 -8.40 21.67 6.51
C ARG A 198 -8.17 20.42 7.32
N ALA A 199 -8.76 19.29 6.90
CA ALA A 199 -8.63 18.03 7.61
C ALA A 199 -7.16 17.58 7.72
N GLY A 200 -6.36 17.85 6.69
CA GLY A 200 -4.92 17.72 6.76
C GLY A 200 -4.45 16.27 6.92
N ARG A 201 -3.22 16.15 7.43
CA ARG A 201 -2.44 14.89 7.47
C ARG A 201 -1.73 14.64 8.80
N LEU A 202 -2.19 15.30 9.86
CA LEU A 202 -1.70 15.04 11.21
C LEU A 202 -2.52 13.93 11.84
N LEU A 203 -1.86 12.82 12.20
CA LEU A 203 -2.43 11.75 13.01
C LEU A 203 -1.80 11.86 14.40
N ASP A 204 -2.63 12.15 15.40
CA ASP A 204 -2.19 12.46 16.77
C ASP A 204 -1.11 13.57 16.80
N GLU A 205 -1.40 14.69 16.12
CA GLU A 205 -0.57 15.90 16.03
C GLU A 205 0.80 15.72 15.31
N MET A 206 1.05 14.54 14.76
CA MET A 206 2.29 14.20 14.06
C MET A 206 2.06 13.86 12.58
N GLU A 207 3.05 14.16 11.74
CA GLU A 207 3.13 13.61 10.39
C GLU A 207 3.75 12.21 10.43
N TRP A 208 3.20 11.30 9.63
CA TRP A 208 3.69 9.93 9.47
C TRP A 208 4.03 9.74 8.00
N ASP A 209 5.31 9.89 7.65
CA ASP A 209 5.80 9.94 6.27
C ASP A 209 6.81 8.86 5.93
N GLU A 210 6.77 7.74 6.66
CA GLU A 210 7.76 6.70 6.50
C GLU A 210 7.64 6.09 5.10
N MET A 211 8.80 5.84 4.49
CA MET A 211 8.93 5.25 3.16
C MET A 211 9.79 4.00 3.28
N PRO A 212 9.57 2.97 2.44
CA PRO A 212 10.45 1.82 2.41
C PRO A 212 11.85 2.22 1.93
N GLY A 213 12.87 1.77 2.65
CA GLY A 213 14.26 1.87 2.19
C GLY A 213 14.47 1.00 0.95
N LEU A 214 15.27 1.47 -0.01
CA LEU A 214 15.56 0.73 -1.26
C LEU A 214 16.32 -0.60 -1.02
N HIS A 215 16.87 -0.81 0.17
CA HIS A 215 17.50 -2.05 0.59
C HIS A 215 17.16 -2.35 2.06
N ARG A 216 16.26 -3.32 2.30
CA ARG A 216 16.41 -4.13 3.51
C ARG A 216 17.62 -5.03 3.24
N GLU A 217 18.76 -4.76 3.87
CA GLU A 217 19.71 -5.85 4.13
C GLU A 217 19.00 -6.83 5.06
N ARG A 218 18.22 -7.75 4.48
CA ARG A 218 17.72 -8.91 5.22
C ARG A 218 18.94 -9.78 5.42
N THR A 219 19.60 -9.59 6.56
CA THR A 219 20.72 -10.42 6.99
C THR A 219 20.16 -11.85 7.06
N SER A 220 20.66 -12.71 6.17
CA SER A 220 20.50 -14.15 6.30
C SER A 220 21.10 -14.56 7.63
N VAL A 221 20.24 -14.95 8.57
CA VAL A 221 20.64 -15.68 9.78
C VAL A 221 20.76 -17.15 9.43
#